data_AF-A0A5C5SQ29-F1
#
_entry.id   AF-A0A5C5SQ29-F1
#
_cell.length_a   1.000
_cell.length_b   1.000
_cell.length_c   1.000
_cell.angle_alpha   90.00
_cell.angle_beta   90.00
_cell.angle_gamma   90.00
#
_symmetry.space_group_name_H-M   'P 1'
#
loop_
_entity.id
_entity.type
_entity.pdbx_description
1 polymer ?
#
loop_
_entity_poly.entity_id
_entity_poly.type
_entity_poly.pdbx_seq_one_letter_code
_entity_poly.pdbx_strand_id
1 'polypeptide(L)'
;MTEYYRPTKAVIDLGAIKKNLAIFQKRSGDAEVIAVIKADAYGHGVLAVAKTAIENGVNMLAVATPDEALFLRDQGIETELLVMGATPPSFIPVAQQRDITVTAVSIDWLSMAAGQLMPESNTLKIHLKVDTGMRRIGIQVDEVNEAFGFIADHDFAFKGIFTHFATADEQQSSLFSQQVKAMNAVIDKLDDPSIMVHVSNSAAAIMHPELACDAVRVGISLYGIAPSPYVGEEMPIQLHPALSLETEIIHVKKIRTGEGVSYGATYRAEQDEWIATLPIGYADGMLRGLQGQDVLVRGQRVPVVGRICMDQCMIRLSEKMPVGEKVQLIGQQGEQRIFIDEWARRLETIPYEIPCILTKRVPRIYSDSTEVSDLPFQEPDTMLR
;
A
#
# COMPACT_ATOMS: atom_id res chain seq x y z
N MET A 1 2.41 -26.60 -0.02
CA MET A 1 3.28 -25.52 0.52
C MET A 1 4.48 -25.43 -0.37
N THR A 2 4.78 -24.24 -0.91
CA THR A 2 6.02 -24.01 -1.65
C THR A 2 7.17 -24.03 -0.65
N GLU A 3 8.16 -24.90 -0.88
CA GLU A 3 9.36 -24.97 -0.03
C GLU A 3 10.34 -23.87 -0.45
N TYR A 4 10.84 -23.09 0.51
CA TYR A 4 11.82 -22.04 0.28
C TYR A 4 13.11 -22.38 1.03
N TYR A 5 14.25 -22.33 0.34
CA TYR A 5 15.56 -22.72 0.90
C TYR A 5 16.43 -21.53 1.35
N ARG A 6 16.03 -20.30 1.02
CA ARG A 6 16.68 -19.08 1.51
C ARG A 6 15.92 -18.59 2.75
N PRO A 7 16.59 -18.28 3.87
CA PRO A 7 15.89 -17.92 5.13
C PRO A 7 15.25 -16.53 5.11
N THR A 8 15.51 -15.72 4.07
CA THR A 8 14.89 -14.40 3.90
C THR A 8 13.44 -14.51 3.47
N LYS A 9 12.55 -13.85 4.20
CA LYS A 9 11.09 -13.86 3.97
C LYS A 9 10.44 -12.58 4.48
N ALA A 10 9.31 -12.21 3.89
CA ALA A 10 8.37 -11.25 4.44
C ALA A 10 7.22 -12.00 5.09
N VAL A 11 7.00 -11.83 6.39
CA VAL A 11 5.85 -12.39 7.10
C VAL A 11 4.73 -11.37 7.07
N ILE A 12 3.55 -11.79 6.60
CA ILE A 12 2.35 -10.97 6.44
C ILE A 12 1.29 -11.45 7.43
N ASP A 13 0.99 -10.61 8.43
CA ASP A 13 -0.02 -10.87 9.44
C ASP A 13 -1.41 -10.47 8.90
N LEU A 14 -2.20 -11.48 8.50
CA LEU A 14 -3.57 -11.29 8.04
C LEU A 14 -4.51 -10.90 9.20
N GLY A 15 -4.18 -11.27 10.44
CA GLY A 15 -4.91 -10.86 11.64
C GLY A 15 -4.81 -9.35 11.87
N ALA A 16 -3.63 -8.76 11.64
CA ALA A 16 -3.44 -7.31 11.67
C ALA A 16 -4.29 -6.59 10.60
N ILE A 17 -4.33 -7.13 9.37
CA ILE A 17 -5.18 -6.60 8.30
C ILE A 17 -6.67 -6.66 8.67
N LYS A 18 -7.14 -7.77 9.26
CA LYS A 18 -8.53 -7.91 9.77
C LYS A 18 -8.84 -6.86 10.82
N LYS A 19 -7.94 -6.64 11.79
CA LYS A 19 -8.09 -5.61 12.84
C LYS A 19 -8.18 -4.21 12.23
N ASN A 20 -7.27 -3.86 11.30
CA ASN A 20 -7.29 -2.57 10.63
C ASN A 20 -8.59 -2.36 9.85
N LEU A 21 -9.03 -3.38 9.11
CA LEU A 21 -10.30 -3.34 8.38
C LEU A 21 -11.48 -3.06 9.32
N ALA A 22 -11.57 -3.78 10.45
CA ALA A 22 -12.63 -3.59 11.44
C ALA A 22 -12.62 -2.17 12.04
N ILE A 23 -11.44 -1.57 12.23
CA ILE A 23 -11.33 -0.17 12.69
C ILE A 23 -11.96 0.78 11.67
N PHE A 24 -11.66 0.60 10.38
CA PHE A 24 -12.25 1.45 9.34
C PHE A 24 -13.74 1.22 9.15
N GLN A 25 -14.22 -0.03 9.16
CA GLN A 25 -15.65 -0.33 9.11
C GLN A 25 -16.40 0.34 10.28
N LYS A 26 -15.86 0.28 11.49
CA LYS A 26 -16.44 0.95 12.65
C LYS A 26 -16.41 2.48 12.51
N ARG A 27 -15.31 3.04 12.01
CA ARG A 27 -15.12 4.49 11.90
C ARG A 27 -15.97 5.12 10.79
N SER A 28 -16.24 4.37 9.74
CA SER A 28 -17.02 4.81 8.58
C SER A 28 -18.53 4.74 8.79
N GLY A 29 -19.01 4.18 9.90
CA GLY A 29 -20.43 4.09 10.20
C GLY A 29 -21.15 3.19 9.19
N ASP A 30 -22.17 3.73 8.52
CA ASP A 30 -22.94 3.01 7.50
C ASP A 30 -22.23 2.98 6.13
N ALA A 31 -21.18 3.79 5.93
CA ALA A 31 -20.44 3.83 4.67
C ALA A 31 -19.62 2.57 4.47
N GLU A 32 -19.57 2.08 3.22
CA GLU A 32 -18.81 0.89 2.87
C GLU A 32 -17.30 1.14 2.92
N VAL A 33 -16.52 0.07 3.13
CA VAL A 33 -15.06 0.10 2.99
C VAL A 33 -14.68 -0.56 1.67
N ILE A 34 -14.16 0.24 0.74
CA ILE A 34 -13.51 -0.24 -0.48
C ILE A 34 -12.04 -0.54 -0.15
N ALA A 35 -11.65 -1.80 -0.18
CA ALA A 35 -10.27 -2.19 0.09
C ALA A 35 -9.40 -1.98 -1.16
N VAL A 36 -8.40 -1.09 -1.05
CA VAL A 36 -7.52 -0.74 -2.15
C VAL A 36 -6.28 -1.64 -2.14
N ILE A 37 -6.25 -2.59 -3.07
CA ILE A 37 -5.29 -3.71 -3.12
C ILE A 37 -4.40 -3.71 -4.37
N LYS A 38 -4.29 -2.57 -5.05
CA LYS A 38 -3.33 -2.35 -6.15
C LYS A 38 -1.88 -2.64 -5.73
N ALA A 39 -1.00 -2.81 -6.72
CA ALA A 39 0.43 -3.07 -6.55
C ALA A 39 0.70 -4.31 -5.67
N ASP A 40 0.05 -5.42 -5.98
CA ASP A 40 0.12 -6.67 -5.20
C ASP A 40 -0.28 -6.48 -3.72
N ALA A 41 -1.39 -5.76 -3.48
CA ALA A 41 -1.77 -5.28 -2.15
C ALA A 41 -0.63 -4.53 -1.44
N TYR A 42 -0.04 -3.55 -2.12
CA TYR A 42 1.10 -2.77 -1.63
C TYR A 42 2.28 -3.68 -1.22
N GLY A 43 2.51 -4.75 -1.99
CA GLY A 43 3.56 -5.75 -1.73
C GLY A 43 3.25 -6.79 -0.63
N HIS A 44 2.03 -6.82 -0.09
CA HIS A 44 1.60 -7.79 0.92
C HIS A 44 1.05 -9.09 0.32
N GLY A 45 0.79 -9.11 -1.00
CA GLY A 45 0.30 -10.26 -1.73
C GLY A 45 -1.21 -10.23 -1.91
N VAL A 46 -1.63 -9.90 -3.12
CA VAL A 46 -2.99 -9.47 -3.43
C VAL A 46 -4.05 -10.54 -3.16
N LEU A 47 -3.78 -11.82 -3.42
CA LEU A 47 -4.78 -12.87 -3.25
C LEU A 47 -5.10 -13.15 -1.79
N ALA A 48 -4.10 -13.16 -0.92
CA ALA A 48 -4.32 -13.39 0.50
C ALA A 48 -5.10 -12.22 1.12
N VAL A 49 -4.72 -10.99 0.77
CA VAL A 49 -5.39 -9.77 1.24
C VAL A 49 -6.80 -9.66 0.69
N ALA A 50 -7.03 -9.95 -0.60
CA ALA A 50 -8.36 -9.93 -1.20
C ALA A 50 -9.31 -10.91 -0.48
N LYS A 51 -8.88 -12.16 -0.29
CA LYS A 51 -9.67 -13.17 0.43
C LYS A 51 -9.98 -12.74 1.85
N THR A 52 -8.96 -12.26 2.57
CA THR A 52 -9.12 -11.77 3.94
C THR A 52 -10.11 -10.60 4.00
N ALA A 53 -10.03 -9.64 3.09
CA ALA A 53 -10.96 -8.51 3.03
C ALA A 53 -12.41 -8.99 2.77
N ILE A 54 -12.61 -9.87 1.79
CA ILE A 54 -13.94 -10.40 1.42
C ILE A 54 -14.56 -11.20 2.57
N GLU A 55 -13.79 -12.10 3.19
CA GLU A 55 -14.23 -12.90 4.34
C GLU A 55 -14.63 -12.02 5.55
N ASN A 56 -14.16 -10.77 5.58
CA ASN A 56 -14.46 -9.79 6.63
C ASN A 56 -15.42 -8.68 6.15
N GLY A 57 -16.22 -8.96 5.12
CA GLY A 57 -17.37 -8.13 4.74
C GLY A 57 -17.05 -6.96 3.80
N VAL A 58 -15.91 -6.99 3.10
CA VAL A 58 -15.64 -6.02 2.02
C VAL A 58 -16.37 -6.45 0.74
N ASN A 59 -17.26 -5.58 0.25
CA ASN A 59 -18.08 -5.83 -0.93
C ASN A 59 -17.47 -5.30 -2.24
N MET A 60 -16.45 -4.43 -2.14
CA MET A 60 -15.75 -3.88 -3.30
C MET A 60 -14.24 -3.81 -3.06
N LEU A 61 -13.48 -4.29 -4.04
CA LEU A 61 -12.02 -4.21 -4.08
C LEU A 61 -11.60 -3.23 -5.18
N ALA A 62 -10.53 -2.47 -4.94
CA ALA A 62 -10.02 -1.51 -5.90
C ALA A 62 -8.56 -1.76 -6.29
N VAL A 63 -8.31 -1.75 -7.60
CA VAL A 63 -6.99 -1.96 -8.21
C VAL A 63 -6.60 -0.79 -9.11
N ALA A 64 -5.35 -0.75 -9.58
CA ALA A 64 -4.88 0.34 -10.44
C ALA A 64 -5.09 0.06 -11.93
N THR A 65 -4.87 -1.18 -12.37
CA THR A 65 -4.79 -1.52 -13.80
C THR A 65 -5.79 -2.60 -14.21
N PRO A 66 -6.13 -2.67 -15.51
CA PRO A 66 -6.87 -3.80 -16.08
C PRO A 66 -6.25 -5.17 -15.74
N ASP A 67 -4.93 -5.29 -15.84
CA ASP A 67 -4.20 -6.54 -15.62
C ASP A 67 -4.34 -7.05 -14.17
N GLU A 68 -4.34 -6.14 -13.19
CA GLU A 68 -4.59 -6.50 -11.79
C GLU A 68 -6.02 -7.01 -11.59
N ALA A 69 -7.02 -6.38 -12.23
CA ALA A 69 -8.41 -6.81 -12.15
C ALA A 69 -8.63 -8.17 -12.84
N LEU A 70 -8.04 -8.36 -14.02
CA LEU A 70 -8.10 -9.63 -14.75
C LEU A 70 -7.45 -10.75 -13.94
N PHE A 71 -6.29 -10.49 -13.35
CA PHE A 71 -5.64 -11.46 -12.47
C PHE A 71 -6.57 -11.90 -11.33
N LEU A 72 -7.25 -10.97 -10.67
CA LEU A 72 -8.20 -11.31 -9.60
C LEU A 72 -9.39 -12.14 -10.11
N ARG A 73 -9.96 -11.76 -11.26
CA ARG A 73 -11.05 -12.54 -11.90
C ARG A 73 -10.60 -13.95 -12.28
N ASP A 74 -9.40 -14.10 -12.84
CA ASP A 74 -8.86 -15.42 -13.21
C ASP A 74 -8.52 -16.28 -11.98
N GLN A 75 -8.39 -15.68 -10.80
CA GLN A 75 -8.25 -16.37 -9.51
C GLN A 75 -9.59 -16.64 -8.81
N GLY A 76 -10.72 -16.39 -9.49
CA GLY A 76 -12.06 -16.69 -8.99
C GLY A 76 -12.62 -15.65 -8.02
N ILE A 77 -12.06 -14.44 -7.97
CA ILE A 77 -12.66 -13.35 -7.19
C ILE A 77 -13.88 -12.83 -7.94
N GLU A 78 -15.07 -12.93 -7.31
CA GLU A 78 -16.35 -12.48 -7.88
C GLU A 78 -16.84 -11.14 -7.30
N THR A 79 -16.31 -10.72 -6.15
CA THR A 79 -16.58 -9.42 -5.49
C THR A 79 -16.42 -8.26 -6.48
N GLU A 80 -17.16 -7.16 -6.27
CA GLU A 80 -17.07 -5.99 -7.16
C GLU A 80 -15.63 -5.49 -7.26
N LEU A 81 -15.19 -5.22 -8.50
CA LEU A 81 -13.84 -4.75 -8.78
C LEU A 81 -13.91 -3.39 -9.48
N LEU A 82 -13.24 -2.40 -8.88
CA LEU A 82 -13.05 -1.08 -9.47
C LEU A 82 -11.60 -0.91 -9.95
N VAL A 83 -11.41 -0.67 -11.24
CA VAL A 83 -10.14 -0.17 -11.77
C VAL A 83 -10.11 1.34 -11.63
N MET A 84 -9.29 1.85 -10.71
CA MET A 84 -9.21 3.28 -10.35
C MET A 84 -8.39 4.11 -11.35
N GLY A 85 -7.50 3.46 -12.11
CA GLY A 85 -6.70 4.10 -13.14
C GLY A 85 -7.48 4.33 -14.43
N ALA A 86 -6.91 5.12 -15.33
CA ALA A 86 -7.41 5.20 -16.70
C ALA A 86 -7.28 3.82 -17.36
N THR A 87 -8.33 3.37 -18.04
CA THR A 87 -8.32 2.10 -18.80
C THR A 87 -8.30 2.39 -20.29
N PRO A 88 -7.56 1.62 -21.10
CA PRO A 88 -7.62 1.80 -22.55
C PRO A 88 -9.01 1.40 -23.07
N PRO A 89 -9.61 2.12 -24.03
CA PRO A 89 -10.93 1.78 -24.58
C PRO A 89 -11.01 0.35 -25.16
N SER A 90 -9.89 -0.21 -25.61
CA SER A 90 -9.81 -1.61 -26.04
C SER A 90 -10.09 -2.64 -24.93
N PHE A 91 -10.05 -2.22 -23.67
CA PHE A 91 -10.40 -3.08 -22.52
C PHE A 91 -11.91 -3.11 -22.23
N ILE A 92 -12.70 -2.19 -22.79
CA ILE A 92 -14.13 -2.05 -22.50
C ILE A 92 -14.93 -3.34 -22.78
N PRO A 93 -14.76 -4.02 -23.93
CA PRO A 93 -15.43 -5.30 -24.17
C PRO A 93 -15.11 -6.35 -23.10
N VAL A 94 -13.83 -6.40 -22.68
CA VAL A 94 -13.36 -7.35 -21.67
C VAL A 94 -13.93 -7.01 -20.30
N ALA A 95 -13.96 -5.73 -19.94
CA ALA A 95 -14.54 -5.26 -18.69
C ALA A 95 -16.03 -5.62 -18.57
N GLN A 96 -16.81 -5.48 -19.65
CA GLN A 96 -18.21 -5.91 -19.70
C GLN A 96 -18.34 -7.43 -19.47
N GLN A 97 -17.58 -8.23 -20.22
CA GLN A 97 -17.65 -9.70 -20.14
C GLN A 97 -17.20 -10.24 -18.78
N ARG A 98 -16.24 -9.59 -18.13
CA ARG A 98 -15.65 -10.02 -16.86
C ARG A 98 -16.26 -9.30 -15.64
N ASP A 99 -17.32 -8.52 -15.84
CA ASP A 99 -17.98 -7.70 -14.82
C ASP A 99 -16.99 -6.87 -13.98
N ILE A 100 -16.19 -6.03 -14.65
CA ILE A 100 -15.20 -5.15 -14.04
C ILE A 100 -15.68 -3.70 -14.18
N THR A 101 -15.82 -3.00 -13.06
CA THR A 101 -16.13 -1.58 -13.03
C THR A 101 -14.89 -0.77 -13.41
N VAL A 102 -15.04 0.20 -14.31
CA VAL A 102 -13.93 1.04 -14.79
C VAL A 102 -14.14 2.51 -14.42
N THR A 103 -13.04 3.25 -14.35
CA THR A 103 -13.10 4.70 -14.08
C THR A 103 -13.22 5.50 -15.37
N ALA A 104 -14.26 6.32 -15.48
CA ALA A 104 -14.38 7.34 -16.52
C ALA A 104 -13.58 8.59 -16.11
N VAL A 105 -12.60 8.97 -16.92
CA VAL A 105 -11.60 10.01 -16.57
C VAL A 105 -11.69 11.29 -17.40
N SER A 106 -12.38 11.27 -18.54
CA SER A 106 -12.57 12.42 -19.44
C SER A 106 -13.80 12.21 -20.33
N ILE A 107 -14.32 13.28 -20.93
CA ILE A 107 -15.35 13.21 -21.99
C ILE A 107 -14.84 12.42 -23.20
N ASP A 108 -13.60 12.68 -23.63
CA ASP A 108 -12.97 11.91 -24.72
C ASP A 108 -12.94 10.41 -24.43
N TRP A 109 -12.63 10.04 -23.18
CA TRP A 109 -12.63 8.64 -22.78
C TRP A 109 -14.04 8.04 -22.83
N LEU A 110 -15.05 8.77 -22.34
CA LEU A 110 -16.45 8.33 -22.42
C LEU A 110 -16.89 8.09 -23.86
N SER A 111 -16.54 9.00 -24.77
CA SER A 111 -16.80 8.89 -26.21
C SER A 111 -16.13 7.65 -26.83
N MET A 112 -14.84 7.45 -26.54
CA MET A 112 -14.13 6.25 -27.02
C MET A 112 -14.69 4.96 -26.42
N ALA A 113 -15.07 4.97 -25.14
CA ALA A 113 -15.64 3.80 -24.47
C ALA A 113 -17.01 3.45 -25.03
N ALA A 114 -17.87 4.44 -25.30
CA ALA A 114 -19.17 4.24 -25.93
C ALA A 114 -19.04 3.54 -27.29
N GLY A 115 -18.03 3.92 -28.09
CA GLY A 115 -17.72 3.27 -29.37
C GLY A 115 -17.18 1.84 -29.26
N GLN A 116 -16.87 1.35 -28.06
CA GLN A 116 -16.38 -0.01 -27.79
C GLN A 116 -17.37 -0.87 -27.00
N LEU A 117 -18.55 -0.34 -26.65
CA LEU A 117 -19.58 -1.09 -25.95
C LEU A 117 -20.09 -2.25 -26.81
N MET A 118 -20.27 -3.41 -26.20
CA MET A 118 -20.89 -4.59 -26.82
C MET A 118 -22.37 -4.68 -26.42
N PRO A 119 -23.32 -4.51 -27.36
CA PRO A 119 -24.76 -4.50 -27.06
C PRO A 119 -25.31 -5.82 -26.47
N GLU A 120 -24.69 -6.96 -26.78
CA GLU A 120 -25.14 -8.28 -26.31
C GLU A 120 -24.43 -8.74 -25.02
N SER A 121 -23.60 -7.89 -24.42
CA SER A 121 -22.87 -8.16 -23.19
C SER A 121 -23.50 -7.44 -21.99
N ASN A 122 -23.00 -7.69 -20.78
CA ASN A 122 -23.38 -6.89 -19.61
C ASN A 122 -23.12 -5.40 -19.84
N THR A 123 -23.98 -4.53 -19.32
CA THR A 123 -23.77 -3.08 -19.33
C THR A 123 -22.46 -2.72 -18.62
N LEU A 124 -21.67 -1.83 -19.20
CA LEU A 124 -20.41 -1.39 -18.59
C LEU A 124 -20.69 -0.58 -17.33
N LYS A 125 -20.26 -1.09 -16.17
CA LYS A 125 -20.28 -0.35 -14.91
C LYS A 125 -19.16 0.69 -14.90
N ILE A 126 -19.49 1.95 -14.62
CA ILE A 126 -18.51 3.04 -14.56
C ILE A 126 -18.60 3.81 -13.25
N HIS A 127 -17.44 4.25 -12.75
CA HIS A 127 -17.34 5.30 -11.75
C HIS A 127 -16.74 6.55 -12.39
N LEU A 128 -17.39 7.71 -12.23
CA LEU A 128 -16.88 8.97 -12.76
C LEU A 128 -15.84 9.57 -11.81
N LYS A 129 -14.62 9.80 -12.32
CA LYS A 129 -13.58 10.53 -11.57
C LYS A 129 -13.68 12.01 -11.86
N VAL A 130 -13.85 12.81 -10.81
CA VAL A 130 -13.83 14.28 -10.87
C VAL A 130 -12.50 14.78 -10.33
N ASP A 131 -11.83 15.65 -11.06
CA ASP A 131 -10.61 16.32 -10.59
C ASP A 131 -10.95 17.61 -9.83
N THR A 132 -10.90 17.55 -8.51
CA THR A 132 -11.17 18.71 -7.65
C THR A 132 -9.91 19.51 -7.27
N GLY A 133 -8.73 19.11 -7.76
CA GLY A 133 -7.47 19.79 -7.44
C GLY A 133 -6.23 18.91 -7.34
N MET A 134 -6.36 17.58 -7.46
CA MET A 134 -5.21 16.66 -7.51
C MET A 134 -4.46 16.77 -8.84
N ARG A 135 -5.14 17.17 -9.93
CA ARG A 135 -4.56 17.40 -11.26
C ARG A 135 -3.86 16.19 -11.88
N ARG A 136 -4.22 14.97 -11.42
CA ARG A 136 -3.67 13.71 -11.92
C ARG A 136 -4.52 13.14 -13.07
N ILE A 137 -5.78 12.82 -12.78
CA ILE A 137 -6.79 12.31 -13.71
C ILE A 137 -8.19 12.69 -13.20
N GLY A 138 -9.14 12.83 -14.13
CA GLY A 138 -10.54 13.12 -13.86
C GLY A 138 -11.09 14.26 -14.70
N ILE A 139 -12.41 14.24 -14.87
CA ILE A 139 -13.19 15.30 -15.51
C ILE A 139 -13.08 16.57 -14.68
N GLN A 140 -12.95 17.72 -15.34
CA GLN A 140 -12.93 19.01 -14.66
C GLN A 140 -14.31 19.34 -14.08
N VAL A 141 -14.33 20.07 -12.96
CA VAL A 141 -15.58 20.37 -12.23
C VAL A 141 -16.64 21.07 -13.11
N ASP A 142 -16.19 21.88 -14.07
CA ASP A 142 -17.04 22.60 -15.04
C ASP A 142 -17.57 21.70 -16.18
N GLU A 143 -16.89 20.60 -16.48
CA GLU A 143 -17.28 19.61 -17.50
C GLU A 143 -18.28 18.55 -16.97
N VAL A 144 -18.54 18.53 -15.66
CA VAL A 144 -19.36 17.46 -15.03
C VAL A 144 -20.78 17.36 -15.60
N ASN A 145 -21.41 18.48 -15.92
CA ASN A 145 -22.78 18.46 -16.48
C ASN A 145 -22.80 17.81 -17.87
N GLU A 146 -21.77 18.08 -18.68
CA GLU A 146 -21.60 17.44 -19.98
C GLU A 146 -21.38 15.93 -19.81
N ALA A 147 -20.56 15.54 -18.83
CA ALA A 147 -20.33 14.13 -18.52
C ALA A 147 -21.61 13.41 -18.10
N PHE A 148 -22.43 14.01 -17.25
CA PHE A 148 -23.71 13.44 -16.84
C PHE A 148 -24.66 13.26 -18.02
N GLY A 149 -24.79 14.27 -18.88
CA GLY A 149 -25.58 14.16 -20.11
C GLY A 149 -25.07 13.04 -21.01
N PHE A 150 -23.75 13.00 -21.25
CA PHE A 150 -23.14 11.95 -22.06
C PHE A 150 -23.39 10.55 -21.50
N ILE A 151 -23.23 10.37 -20.19
CA ILE A 151 -23.47 9.09 -19.52
C ILE A 151 -24.94 8.68 -19.63
N ALA A 152 -25.89 9.61 -19.46
CA ALA A 152 -27.31 9.33 -19.55
C ALA A 152 -27.78 8.96 -20.98
N ASP A 153 -27.11 9.49 -22.00
CA ASP A 153 -27.44 9.25 -23.41
C ASP A 153 -26.86 7.93 -23.97
N HIS A 154 -26.07 7.20 -23.19
CA HIS A 154 -25.39 5.96 -23.62
C HIS A 154 -25.63 4.80 -22.64
N ASP A 155 -25.40 3.56 -23.08
CA ASP A 155 -25.63 2.35 -22.29
C ASP A 155 -24.51 2.08 -21.27
N PHE A 156 -24.32 3.02 -20.36
CA PHE A 156 -23.45 2.89 -19.20
C PHE A 156 -24.28 2.63 -17.94
N ALA A 157 -23.79 1.73 -17.10
CA ALA A 157 -24.27 1.61 -15.74
C ALA A 157 -23.46 2.58 -14.87
N PHE A 158 -23.98 3.79 -14.67
CA PHE A 158 -23.37 4.76 -13.77
C PHE A 158 -23.52 4.25 -12.33
N LYS A 159 -22.42 3.86 -11.69
CA LYS A 159 -22.43 3.22 -10.36
C LYS A 159 -21.81 4.05 -9.26
N GLY A 160 -20.98 5.02 -9.60
CA GLY A 160 -20.39 5.87 -8.59
C GLY A 160 -19.66 7.08 -9.14
N ILE A 161 -19.28 7.96 -8.24
CA ILE A 161 -18.56 9.20 -8.54
C ILE A 161 -17.59 9.51 -7.41
N PHE A 162 -16.40 9.97 -7.77
CA PHE A 162 -15.36 10.21 -6.78
C PHE A 162 -14.36 11.28 -7.14
N THR A 163 -13.71 11.79 -6.09
CA THR A 163 -12.46 12.54 -6.21
C THR A 163 -11.35 11.86 -5.39
N HIS A 164 -10.15 12.45 -5.39
CA HIS A 164 -9.05 12.05 -4.53
C HIS A 164 -8.37 13.30 -3.98
N PHE A 165 -8.19 13.35 -2.66
CA PHE A 165 -7.53 14.47 -2.00
C PHE A 165 -6.02 14.41 -2.19
N ALA A 166 -5.41 15.57 -2.42
CA ALA A 166 -3.97 15.72 -2.58
C ALA A 166 -3.25 15.84 -1.23
N THR A 167 -3.90 16.46 -0.24
CA THR A 167 -3.29 16.93 1.00
C THR A 167 -4.17 16.64 2.23
N ALA A 168 -4.90 15.51 2.21
CA ALA A 168 -5.72 15.07 3.35
C ALA A 168 -4.88 14.59 4.55
N ASP A 169 -3.57 14.50 4.38
CA ASP A 169 -2.56 14.03 5.31
C ASP A 169 -1.69 15.18 5.86
N GLU A 170 -2.17 16.42 5.74
CA GLU A 170 -1.57 17.66 6.27
C GLU A 170 -2.50 18.33 7.29
N GLN A 171 -1.95 18.91 8.37
CA GLN A 171 -2.74 19.49 9.48
C GLN A 171 -3.63 20.67 9.10
N GLN A 172 -3.15 21.55 8.22
CA GLN A 172 -3.86 22.78 7.84
C GLN A 172 -3.74 23.01 6.34
N SER A 173 -4.55 22.28 5.56
CA SER A 173 -4.48 22.37 4.10
C SER A 173 -5.65 23.16 3.51
N SER A 174 -5.32 24.31 2.92
CA SER A 174 -6.28 25.13 2.18
C SER A 174 -6.76 24.40 0.91
N LEU A 175 -5.87 23.63 0.28
CA LEU A 175 -6.20 22.81 -0.89
C LEU A 175 -7.24 21.74 -0.52
N PHE A 176 -7.07 21.03 0.59
CA PHE A 176 -8.05 20.04 1.06
C PHE A 176 -9.45 20.66 1.20
N SER A 177 -9.55 21.80 1.88
CA SER A 177 -10.82 22.53 2.04
C SER A 177 -11.44 22.94 0.69
N GLN A 178 -10.61 23.38 -0.27
CA GLN A 178 -11.07 23.72 -1.62
C GLN A 178 -11.56 22.48 -2.39
N GLN A 179 -10.86 21.36 -2.29
CA GLN A 179 -11.24 20.10 -2.92
C GLN A 179 -12.57 19.57 -2.38
N VAL A 180 -12.80 19.66 -1.06
CA VAL A 180 -14.07 19.29 -0.42
C VAL A 180 -15.21 20.17 -0.94
N LYS A 181 -15.02 21.50 -0.93
CA LYS A 181 -16.02 22.44 -1.45
C LYS A 181 -16.38 22.18 -2.91
N ALA A 182 -15.37 21.94 -3.75
CA ALA A 182 -15.57 21.64 -5.17
C ALA A 182 -16.33 20.32 -5.37
N MET A 183 -16.03 19.29 -4.58
CA MET A 183 -16.74 18.01 -4.67
C MET A 183 -18.19 18.13 -4.20
N ASN A 184 -18.47 18.85 -3.12
CA ASN A 184 -19.84 19.07 -2.65
C ASN A 184 -20.70 19.75 -3.72
N ALA A 185 -20.16 20.76 -4.41
CA ALA A 185 -20.86 21.43 -5.51
C ALA A 185 -21.14 20.51 -6.72
N VAL A 186 -20.41 19.39 -6.85
CA VAL A 186 -20.69 18.35 -7.84
C VAL A 186 -21.74 17.37 -7.34
N ILE A 187 -21.65 16.96 -6.06
CA ILE A 187 -22.61 16.06 -5.42
C ILE A 187 -24.00 16.69 -5.38
N ASP A 188 -24.11 18.01 -5.14
CA ASP A 188 -25.38 18.75 -5.12
C ASP A 188 -26.13 18.71 -6.48
N LYS A 189 -25.48 18.24 -7.55
CA LYS A 189 -26.07 18.07 -8.89
C LYS A 189 -26.49 16.63 -9.18
N LEU A 190 -26.23 15.69 -8.27
CA LEU A 190 -26.63 14.29 -8.40
C LEU A 190 -28.02 14.10 -7.81
N ASP A 191 -28.98 13.73 -8.66
CA ASP A 191 -30.36 13.46 -8.24
C ASP A 191 -30.61 11.99 -7.89
N ASP A 192 -29.73 11.07 -8.32
CA ASP A 192 -29.89 9.62 -8.13
C ASP A 192 -29.15 9.13 -6.87
N PRO A 193 -29.86 8.75 -5.81
CA PRO A 193 -29.25 8.28 -4.56
C PRO A 193 -28.63 6.89 -4.66
N SER A 194 -28.78 6.18 -5.79
CA SER A 194 -28.14 4.88 -6.01
C SER A 194 -26.69 4.99 -6.49
N ILE A 195 -26.25 6.19 -6.88
CA ILE A 195 -24.87 6.47 -7.31
C ILE A 195 -23.98 6.58 -6.08
N MET A 196 -23.05 5.65 -5.92
CA MET A 196 -22.11 5.64 -4.80
C MET A 196 -21.15 6.85 -4.86
N VAL A 197 -21.17 7.70 -3.85
CA VAL A 197 -20.22 8.80 -3.66
C VAL A 197 -19.12 8.35 -2.71
N HIS A 198 -17.87 8.42 -3.17
CA HIS A 198 -16.73 8.10 -2.31
C HIS A 198 -15.59 9.09 -2.50
N VAL A 199 -15.14 9.78 -1.45
CA VAL A 199 -14.08 10.81 -1.56
C VAL A 199 -12.83 10.44 -0.78
N SER A 200 -13.01 9.81 0.38
CA SER A 200 -11.97 9.59 1.36
C SER A 200 -10.95 8.52 0.96
N ASN A 201 -9.67 8.87 1.04
CA ASN A 201 -8.56 7.94 1.12
C ASN A 201 -8.30 7.57 2.60
N SER A 202 -7.25 6.79 2.89
CA SER A 202 -6.92 6.44 4.28
C SER A 202 -6.76 7.67 5.19
N ALA A 203 -6.06 8.73 4.77
CA ALA A 203 -5.86 9.92 5.59
C ALA A 203 -7.19 10.63 5.92
N ALA A 204 -8.03 10.87 4.91
CA ALA A 204 -9.34 11.48 5.11
C ALA A 204 -10.28 10.60 5.96
N ALA A 205 -10.28 9.27 5.76
CA ALA A 205 -11.09 8.37 6.58
C ALA A 205 -10.65 8.37 8.06
N ILE A 206 -9.36 8.59 8.33
CA ILE A 206 -8.83 8.73 9.69
C ILE A 206 -9.17 10.12 10.26
N MET A 207 -8.80 11.20 9.57
CA MET A 207 -8.84 12.55 10.18
C MET A 207 -10.19 13.25 10.02
N HIS A 208 -10.98 12.87 9.01
CA HIS A 208 -12.23 13.52 8.60
C HIS A 208 -13.35 12.48 8.38
N PRO A 209 -13.75 11.71 9.41
CA PRO A 209 -14.75 10.65 9.28
C PRO A 209 -16.12 11.15 8.76
N GLU A 210 -16.42 12.43 8.93
CA GLU A 210 -17.61 13.09 8.35
C GLU A 210 -17.64 13.09 6.81
N LEU A 211 -16.49 12.85 6.16
CA LEU A 211 -16.36 12.74 4.70
C LEU A 211 -16.39 11.27 4.21
N ALA A 212 -17.02 10.37 4.97
CA ALA A 212 -17.18 8.98 4.57
C ALA A 212 -18.07 8.83 3.32
N CYS A 213 -19.07 9.70 3.16
CA CYS A 213 -20.09 9.61 2.10
C CYS A 213 -20.71 8.19 2.10
N ASP A 214 -20.81 7.54 0.94
CA ASP A 214 -21.32 6.17 0.82
C ASP A 214 -20.21 5.12 0.96
N ALA A 215 -18.96 5.50 0.68
CA ALA A 215 -17.82 4.60 0.89
C ALA A 215 -16.47 5.31 1.10
N VAL A 216 -15.58 4.67 1.87
CA VAL A 216 -14.18 5.07 2.04
C VAL A 216 -13.24 4.12 1.28
N ARG A 217 -12.19 4.67 0.65
CA ARG A 217 -11.17 3.89 -0.04
C ARG A 217 -9.94 3.74 0.84
N VAL A 218 -9.81 2.61 1.52
CA VAL A 218 -8.72 2.35 2.46
C VAL A 218 -7.60 1.58 1.76
N GLY A 219 -6.43 2.20 1.66
CA GLY A 219 -5.23 1.60 1.07
C GLY A 219 -4.16 1.38 2.13
N ILE A 220 -3.21 2.32 2.25
CA ILE A 220 -2.01 2.17 3.06
C ILE A 220 -2.27 1.74 4.51
N SER A 221 -3.33 2.29 5.13
CA SER A 221 -3.65 2.01 6.53
C SER A 221 -4.36 0.69 6.75
N LEU A 222 -4.82 0.02 5.69
CA LEU A 222 -5.23 -1.39 5.78
C LEU A 222 -4.05 -2.27 6.20
N TYR A 223 -2.83 -1.88 5.83
CA TYR A 223 -1.58 -2.59 6.10
C TYR A 223 -0.86 -2.14 7.39
N GLY A 224 -1.53 -1.32 8.20
CA GLY A 224 -0.96 -0.85 9.46
C GLY A 224 0.00 0.32 9.34
N ILE A 225 0.01 1.01 8.20
CA ILE A 225 0.91 2.13 7.89
C ILE A 225 0.09 3.43 7.87
N ALA A 226 0.52 4.43 8.65
CA ALA A 226 -0.01 5.77 8.65
C ALA A 226 0.32 6.49 7.32
N PRO A 227 -0.62 7.29 6.79
CA PRO A 227 -0.44 8.00 5.53
C PRO A 227 0.69 9.04 5.52
N SER A 228 1.00 9.66 6.66
CA SER A 228 2.04 10.67 6.82
C SER A 228 2.48 10.75 8.29
N PRO A 229 3.60 11.42 8.62
CA PRO A 229 3.99 11.68 10.01
C PRO A 229 2.89 12.37 10.82
N TYR A 230 2.28 13.42 10.26
CA TYR A 230 1.16 14.13 10.88
C TYR A 230 0.00 13.20 11.24
N VAL A 231 -0.45 12.35 10.32
CA VAL A 231 -1.52 11.39 10.62
C VAL A 231 -1.04 10.34 11.64
N GLY A 232 0.24 9.96 11.57
CA GLY A 232 0.92 9.09 12.55
C GLY A 232 0.76 9.57 13.99
N GLU A 233 0.99 10.86 14.21
CA GLU A 233 0.94 11.50 15.53
C GLU A 233 -0.49 11.75 16.03
N GLU A 234 -1.36 12.22 15.13
CA GLU A 234 -2.65 12.80 15.52
C GLU A 234 -3.84 11.84 15.35
N MET A 235 -3.62 10.65 14.77
CA MET A 235 -4.73 9.72 14.54
C MET A 235 -5.39 9.26 15.86
N PRO A 236 -6.73 9.23 15.94
CA PRO A 236 -7.45 8.78 17.13
C PRO A 236 -7.64 7.25 17.16
N ILE A 237 -6.90 6.51 16.35
CA ILE A 237 -7.00 5.07 16.19
C ILE A 237 -5.61 4.44 16.31
N GLN A 238 -5.58 3.15 16.61
CA GLN A 238 -4.34 2.39 16.64
C GLN A 238 -4.27 1.44 15.44
N LEU A 239 -3.31 1.67 14.55
CA LEU A 239 -3.06 0.78 13.42
C LEU A 239 -2.16 -0.39 13.83
N HIS A 240 -2.44 -1.56 13.26
CA HIS A 240 -1.70 -2.79 13.50
C HIS A 240 -0.81 -3.12 12.29
N PRO A 241 0.53 -3.08 12.44
CA PRO A 241 1.47 -3.51 11.40
C PRO A 241 1.14 -4.87 10.78
N ALA A 242 1.09 -4.96 9.46
CA ALA A 242 0.88 -6.24 8.79
C ALA A 242 2.17 -6.90 8.28
N LEU A 243 3.30 -6.20 8.18
CA LEU A 243 4.52 -6.72 7.55
C LEU A 243 5.70 -6.80 8.52
N SER A 244 6.38 -7.95 8.51
CA SER A 244 7.67 -8.20 9.15
C SER A 244 8.66 -8.71 8.09
N LEU A 245 9.88 -8.17 8.03
CA LEU A 245 10.94 -8.63 7.14
C LEU A 245 12.04 -9.31 7.95
N GLU A 246 12.28 -10.59 7.67
CA GLU A 246 13.13 -11.46 8.48
C GLU A 246 14.16 -12.20 7.63
N THR A 247 15.29 -12.53 8.23
CA THR A 247 16.32 -13.37 7.63
C THR A 247 17.15 -14.07 8.72
N GLU A 248 18.18 -14.81 8.31
CA GLU A 248 19.13 -15.45 9.23
C GLU A 248 20.58 -15.17 8.81
N ILE A 249 21.49 -15.25 9.78
CA ILE A 249 22.93 -15.19 9.54
C ILE A 249 23.38 -16.44 8.78
N ILE A 250 24.00 -16.28 7.61
CA ILE A 250 24.50 -17.41 6.80
C ILE A 250 26.01 -17.62 6.91
N HIS A 251 26.75 -16.62 7.38
CA HIS A 251 28.19 -16.71 7.54
C HIS A 251 28.67 -15.71 8.60
N VAL A 252 29.65 -16.11 9.42
CA VAL A 252 30.25 -15.27 10.46
C VAL A 252 31.76 -15.42 10.42
N LYS A 253 32.47 -14.30 10.40
CA LYS A 253 33.93 -14.26 10.47
C LYS A 253 34.42 -13.10 11.32
N LYS A 254 35.59 -13.27 11.94
CA LYS A 254 36.30 -12.17 12.58
C LYS A 254 37.22 -11.51 11.56
N ILE A 255 37.21 -10.19 11.50
CA ILE A 255 38.15 -9.40 10.69
C ILE A 255 39.05 -8.58 11.61
N ARG A 256 40.24 -8.24 11.13
CA ARG A 256 41.25 -7.47 11.86
C ARG A 256 41.11 -5.98 11.59
N THR A 257 41.64 -5.16 12.49
CA THR A 257 41.76 -3.71 12.29
C THR A 257 42.36 -3.39 10.92
N GLY A 258 41.72 -2.48 10.18
CA GLY A 258 42.13 -2.00 8.86
C GLY A 258 41.61 -2.83 7.68
N GLU A 259 41.11 -4.05 7.89
CA GLU A 259 40.53 -4.88 6.84
C GLU A 259 39.22 -4.28 6.31
N GLY A 260 39.04 -4.36 4.99
CA GLY A 260 37.90 -3.76 4.29
C GLY A 260 36.73 -4.73 4.12
N VAL A 261 35.50 -4.22 4.09
CA VAL A 261 34.27 -5.00 3.85
C VAL A 261 33.54 -4.50 2.61
N SER A 262 33.07 -5.47 1.80
CA SER A 262 32.26 -5.26 0.58
C SER A 262 32.98 -4.55 -0.57
N TYR A 263 32.22 -4.30 -1.65
CA TYR A 263 32.68 -3.62 -2.86
C TYR A 263 33.30 -2.26 -2.56
N GLY A 264 34.49 -2.01 -3.12
CA GLY A 264 35.24 -0.78 -2.92
C GLY A 264 35.83 -0.63 -1.53
N ALA A 265 35.70 -1.62 -0.64
CA ALA A 265 36.19 -1.59 0.73
C ALA A 265 35.79 -0.30 1.47
N THR A 266 34.52 0.13 1.32
CA THR A 266 34.02 1.40 1.86
C THR A 266 33.89 1.40 3.38
N TYR A 267 33.82 0.22 3.99
CA TYR A 267 33.94 0.04 5.43
C TYR A 267 35.30 -0.55 5.74
N ARG A 268 35.96 -0.03 6.78
CA ARG A 268 37.21 -0.56 7.33
C ARG A 268 37.03 -0.75 8.82
N ALA A 269 37.42 -1.92 9.32
CA ALA A 269 37.30 -2.21 10.74
C ALA A 269 38.23 -1.32 11.56
N GLU A 270 37.70 -0.60 12.54
CA GLU A 270 38.51 0.25 13.43
C GLU A 270 39.20 -0.58 14.53
N GLN A 271 38.61 -1.73 14.84
CA GLN A 271 39.15 -2.72 15.76
C GLN A 271 38.92 -4.13 15.20
N ASP A 272 39.39 -5.13 15.94
CA ASP A 272 39.02 -6.52 15.70
C ASP A 272 37.51 -6.71 15.88
N GLU A 273 36.79 -7.09 14.82
CA GLU A 273 35.32 -7.10 14.79
C GLU A 273 34.76 -8.40 14.21
N TRP A 274 33.55 -8.77 14.63
CA TRP A 274 32.79 -9.87 14.04
C TRP A 274 31.87 -9.34 12.95
N ILE A 275 31.96 -9.92 11.75
CA ILE A 275 31.10 -9.59 10.62
C ILE A 275 30.23 -10.80 10.30
N ALA A 276 28.91 -10.57 10.26
CA ALA A 276 27.96 -11.53 9.75
C ALA A 276 27.48 -11.17 8.34
N THR A 277 27.16 -12.17 7.53
CA THR A 277 26.59 -12.01 6.19
C THR A 277 25.12 -12.46 6.22
N LEU A 278 24.25 -11.66 5.63
CA LEU A 278 22.82 -11.92 5.49
C LEU A 278 22.48 -12.18 4.01
N PRO A 279 21.58 -13.14 3.69
CA PRO A 279 21.22 -13.49 2.32
C PRO A 279 20.14 -12.59 1.70
N ILE A 280 20.26 -11.28 1.89
CA ILE A 280 19.36 -10.27 1.31
C ILE A 280 20.16 -9.12 0.70
N GLY A 281 19.77 -8.66 -0.50
CA GLY A 281 20.42 -7.54 -1.18
C GLY A 281 19.46 -6.69 -2.00
N TYR A 282 20.00 -5.82 -2.86
CA TYR A 282 19.17 -4.86 -3.59
C TYR A 282 18.21 -5.49 -4.60
N ALA A 283 18.48 -6.72 -5.09
CA ALA A 283 17.53 -7.44 -5.95
C ALA A 283 16.33 -8.02 -5.17
N ASP A 284 16.37 -7.93 -3.84
CA ASP A 284 15.29 -8.33 -2.93
C ASP A 284 14.49 -7.12 -2.40
N GLY A 285 14.96 -5.90 -2.67
CA GLY A 285 14.39 -4.65 -2.13
C GLY A 285 15.22 -4.01 -1.00
N MET A 286 16.32 -4.64 -0.56
CA MET A 286 17.30 -4.01 0.35
C MET A 286 18.21 -3.06 -0.46
N LEU A 287 17.67 -1.92 -0.88
CA LEU A 287 18.33 -0.99 -1.79
C LEU A 287 19.65 -0.43 -1.21
N ARG A 288 20.56 -0.04 -2.10
CA ARG A 288 21.91 0.42 -1.72
C ARG A 288 21.91 1.66 -0.81
N GLY A 289 20.87 2.49 -0.84
CA GLY A 289 20.71 3.63 0.07
C GLY A 289 20.56 3.24 1.53
N LEU A 290 20.18 1.98 1.83
CA LEU A 290 20.08 1.45 3.18
C LEU A 290 21.44 1.09 3.81
N GLN A 291 22.56 1.42 3.19
CA GLN A 291 23.89 1.19 3.76
C GLN A 291 24.04 1.94 5.10
N GLY A 292 24.26 1.22 6.20
CA GLY A 292 24.30 1.80 7.55
C GLY A 292 22.95 1.81 8.27
N GLN A 293 21.89 1.25 7.68
CA GLN A 293 20.65 0.97 8.39
C GLN A 293 20.90 -0.09 9.47
N ASP A 294 20.21 0.04 10.60
CA ASP A 294 20.23 -0.97 11.65
C ASP A 294 19.29 -2.13 11.33
N VAL A 295 19.69 -3.33 11.75
CA VAL A 295 18.87 -4.53 11.87
C VAL A 295 18.86 -4.97 13.34
N LEU A 296 17.98 -5.90 13.73
CA LEU A 296 18.01 -6.51 15.06
C LEU A 296 18.60 -7.90 15.04
N VAL A 297 19.52 -8.15 15.97
CA VAL A 297 20.03 -9.48 16.32
C VAL A 297 19.90 -9.63 17.83
N ARG A 298 19.12 -10.61 18.30
CA ARG A 298 18.77 -10.79 19.73
C ARG A 298 18.24 -9.53 20.42
N GLY A 299 17.46 -8.72 19.71
CA GLY A 299 16.90 -7.47 20.21
C GLY A 299 17.92 -6.37 20.42
N GLN A 300 19.09 -6.47 19.79
CA GLN A 300 20.10 -5.40 19.76
C GLN A 300 20.17 -4.82 18.35
N ARG A 301 20.26 -3.50 18.23
CA ARG A 301 20.46 -2.81 16.95
C ARG A 301 21.90 -3.01 16.47
N VAL A 302 22.04 -3.46 15.24
CA VAL A 302 23.30 -3.82 14.60
C VAL A 302 23.37 -3.17 13.21
N PRO A 303 24.39 -2.36 12.90
CA PRO A 303 24.43 -1.64 11.64
C PRO A 303 24.86 -2.53 10.47
N VAL A 304 24.25 -2.28 9.31
CA VAL A 304 24.72 -2.77 8.01
C VAL A 304 26.02 -2.07 7.63
N VAL A 305 27.07 -2.84 7.34
CA VAL A 305 28.42 -2.32 7.04
C VAL A 305 28.89 -2.71 5.64
N GLY A 306 29.64 -1.80 5.03
CA GLY A 306 30.02 -1.90 3.62
C GLY A 306 28.84 -1.71 2.67
N ARG A 307 29.10 -1.76 1.37
CA ARG A 307 28.04 -1.67 0.36
C ARG A 307 27.13 -2.90 0.41
N ILE A 308 25.83 -2.67 0.24
CA ILE A 308 24.86 -3.75 0.00
C ILE A 308 25.08 -4.32 -1.41
N CYS A 309 25.17 -5.64 -1.52
CA CYS A 309 25.35 -6.38 -2.77
C CYS A 309 23.99 -6.76 -3.38
N MET A 310 24.01 -7.47 -4.53
CA MET A 310 22.78 -7.87 -5.22
C MET A 310 21.90 -8.78 -4.36
N ASP A 311 22.51 -9.75 -3.69
CA ASP A 311 21.81 -10.83 -2.99
C ASP A 311 22.18 -10.93 -1.51
N GLN A 312 23.12 -10.10 -1.04
CA GLN A 312 23.70 -10.20 0.30
C GLN A 312 24.10 -8.83 0.87
N CYS A 313 24.12 -8.73 2.19
CA CYS A 313 24.70 -7.60 2.92
C CYS A 313 25.44 -8.10 4.16
N MET A 314 26.25 -7.23 4.76
CA MET A 314 27.03 -7.56 5.96
C MET A 314 26.61 -6.66 7.11
N ILE A 315 26.68 -7.20 8.33
CA ILE A 315 26.39 -6.48 9.57
C ILE A 315 27.55 -6.65 10.56
N ARG A 316 27.79 -5.64 11.40
CA ARG A 316 28.89 -5.64 12.38
C ARG A 316 28.40 -6.04 13.78
N LEU A 317 28.74 -7.25 14.20
CA LEU A 317 28.39 -7.84 15.49
C LEU A 317 29.37 -7.44 16.60
N SER A 318 28.88 -7.32 17.84
CA SER A 318 29.70 -7.14 19.04
C SER A 318 30.45 -8.41 19.47
N GLU A 319 29.88 -9.59 19.17
CA GLU A 319 30.44 -10.89 19.50
C GLU A 319 30.17 -11.92 18.38
N LYS A 320 30.78 -13.11 18.50
CA LYS A 320 30.53 -14.20 17.55
C LYS A 320 29.11 -14.73 17.74
N MET A 321 28.29 -14.63 16.70
CA MET A 321 26.97 -15.26 16.64
C MET A 321 27.01 -16.59 15.86
N PRO A 322 26.08 -17.53 16.11
CA PRO A 322 25.97 -18.74 15.33
C PRO A 322 25.37 -18.47 13.94
N VAL A 323 25.72 -19.31 12.96
CA VAL A 323 24.96 -19.39 11.68
C VAL A 323 23.56 -19.90 11.99
N GLY A 324 22.54 -19.34 11.32
CA GLY A 324 21.12 -19.58 11.60
C GLY A 324 20.53 -18.65 12.66
N GLU A 325 21.33 -17.75 13.27
CA GLU A 325 20.78 -16.74 14.19
C GLU A 325 19.80 -15.82 13.45
N LYS A 326 18.61 -15.62 14.03
CA LYS A 326 17.54 -14.82 13.43
C LYS A 326 17.86 -13.33 13.45
N VAL A 327 17.55 -12.67 12.34
CA VAL A 327 17.76 -11.24 12.13
C VAL A 327 16.46 -10.58 11.67
N GLN A 328 16.06 -9.52 12.37
CA GLN A 328 14.91 -8.69 12.01
C GLN A 328 15.37 -7.48 11.20
N LEU A 329 14.87 -7.33 9.97
CA LEU A 329 15.19 -6.21 9.08
C LEU A 329 14.18 -5.06 9.22
N ILE A 330 12.89 -5.40 9.34
CA ILE A 330 11.77 -4.48 9.63
C ILE A 330 10.82 -5.24 10.55
N GLY A 331 10.47 -4.72 11.71
CA GLY A 331 9.65 -5.42 12.71
C GLY A 331 10.29 -5.42 14.09
N GLN A 332 9.86 -6.31 14.98
CA GLN A 332 10.24 -6.33 16.39
C GLN A 332 11.07 -7.56 16.77
N GLN A 333 12.05 -7.37 17.66
CA GLN A 333 12.76 -8.44 18.34
C GLN A 333 13.01 -8.05 19.80
N GLY A 334 12.37 -8.74 20.75
CA GLY A 334 12.37 -8.32 22.16
C GLY A 334 11.71 -6.97 22.33
N GLU A 335 12.33 -6.05 23.08
CA GLU A 335 11.83 -4.68 23.29
C GLU A 335 12.23 -3.71 22.17
N GLN A 336 13.13 -4.11 21.27
CA GLN A 336 13.59 -3.28 20.16
C GLN A 336 12.79 -3.53 18.89
N ARG A 337 12.75 -2.50 18.04
CA ARG A 337 12.01 -2.49 16.77
C ARG A 337 12.80 -1.78 15.71
N ILE A 338 12.70 -2.21 14.46
CA ILE A 338 13.04 -1.41 13.27
C ILE A 338 11.75 -1.02 12.60
N PHE A 339 11.47 0.28 12.56
CA PHE A 339 10.26 0.82 11.95
C PHE A 339 10.42 0.93 10.44
N ILE A 340 9.32 0.82 9.70
CA ILE A 340 9.35 0.97 8.24
C ILE A 340 9.77 2.40 7.81
N ASP A 341 9.47 3.38 8.66
CA ASP A 341 9.85 4.78 8.47
C ASP A 341 11.36 5.01 8.54
N GLU A 342 12.10 4.19 9.29
CA GLU A 342 13.57 4.29 9.31
C GLU A 342 14.14 4.01 7.92
N TRP A 343 13.59 3.01 7.22
CA TRP A 343 13.97 2.70 5.85
C TRP A 343 13.52 3.79 4.89
N ALA A 344 12.29 4.29 5.02
CA ALA A 344 11.76 5.37 4.20
C ALA A 344 12.63 6.64 4.31
N ARG A 345 12.93 7.07 5.54
CA ARG A 345 13.79 8.23 5.85
C ARG A 345 15.17 8.07 5.24
N ARG A 346 15.78 6.89 5.37
CA ARG A 346 17.12 6.61 4.85
C ARG A 346 17.18 6.51 3.32
N LEU A 347 16.06 6.17 2.68
CA LEU A 347 15.89 6.14 1.23
C LEU A 347 15.33 7.44 0.66
N GLU A 348 15.08 8.46 1.49
CA GLU A 348 14.47 9.73 1.09
C GLU A 348 13.13 9.52 0.34
N THR A 349 12.32 8.60 0.84
CA THR A 349 11.00 8.23 0.29
C THR A 349 9.93 8.18 1.39
N ILE A 350 8.73 7.77 1.03
CA ILE A 350 7.59 7.56 1.91
C ILE A 350 7.42 6.07 2.27
N PRO A 351 6.77 5.75 3.40
CA PRO A 351 6.58 4.36 3.87
C PRO A 351 5.82 3.45 2.90
N TYR A 352 5.05 4.04 1.97
CA TYR A 352 4.30 3.34 0.93
C TYR A 352 5.20 2.56 -0.02
N GLU A 353 6.39 3.10 -0.33
CA GLU A 353 7.29 2.48 -1.30
C GLU A 353 7.99 1.26 -0.72
N ILE A 354 8.29 1.25 0.58
CA ILE A 354 9.10 0.21 1.22
C ILE A 354 8.57 -1.22 1.03
N PRO A 355 7.28 -1.54 1.25
CA PRO A 355 6.79 -2.88 1.00
C PRO A 355 6.66 -3.19 -0.51
N CYS A 356 6.45 -2.16 -1.35
CA CYS A 356 6.31 -2.30 -2.80
C CYS A 356 7.64 -2.64 -3.51
N ILE A 357 8.77 -2.17 -2.97
CA ILE A 357 10.10 -2.48 -3.53
C ILE A 357 10.59 -3.90 -3.21
N LEU A 358 9.95 -4.60 -2.26
CA LEU A 358 10.27 -5.99 -1.94
C LEU A 358 9.87 -6.89 -3.10
N THR A 359 10.86 -7.43 -3.81
CA THR A 359 10.61 -8.17 -5.06
C THR A 359 10.01 -9.56 -4.79
N LYS A 360 9.54 -10.22 -5.85
CA LYS A 360 9.02 -11.61 -5.78
C LYS A 360 10.06 -12.64 -5.31
N ARG A 361 11.35 -12.28 -5.26
CA ARG A 361 12.41 -13.14 -4.69
C ARG A 361 12.30 -13.29 -3.18
N VAL A 362 11.65 -12.35 -2.49
CA VAL A 362 11.34 -12.44 -1.07
C VAL A 362 9.97 -13.10 -0.93
N PRO A 363 9.89 -14.36 -0.48
CA PRO A 363 8.61 -15.04 -0.32
C PRO A 363 7.78 -14.35 0.76
N ARG A 364 6.47 -14.23 0.50
CA ARG A 364 5.49 -13.81 1.50
C ARG A 364 4.98 -15.06 2.22
N ILE A 365 5.09 -15.05 3.55
CA ILE A 365 4.57 -16.09 4.43
C ILE A 365 3.42 -15.49 5.23
N TYR A 366 2.22 -16.05 5.08
CA TYR A 366 1.04 -15.54 5.74
C TYR A 366 0.87 -16.16 7.12
N SER A 367 0.67 -15.33 8.14
CA SER A 367 0.25 -15.75 9.47
C SER A 367 -1.16 -15.25 9.76
N ASP A 368 -1.86 -15.98 10.64
CA ASP A 368 -3.13 -15.55 11.23
C ASP A 368 -2.98 -15.43 12.76
N SER A 369 -1.75 -15.09 13.20
CA SER A 369 -1.38 -15.04 14.61
C SER A 369 -2.16 -13.94 15.32
N THR A 370 -2.91 -14.31 16.35
CA THR A 370 -3.54 -13.35 17.27
C THR A 370 -2.55 -12.67 18.22
N GLU A 371 -1.31 -13.16 18.29
CA GLU A 371 -0.17 -12.50 18.96
C GLU A 371 0.31 -11.32 18.11
N VAL A 372 -0.48 -10.27 18.13
CA VAL A 372 -0.22 -9.04 17.39
C VAL A 372 0.75 -8.18 18.19
N SER A 373 1.70 -7.57 17.50
CA SER A 373 2.34 -6.36 18.02
C SER A 373 1.25 -5.27 18.09
N ASP A 374 0.63 -5.09 19.25
CA ASP A 374 -0.26 -3.96 19.56
C ASP A 374 0.55 -2.66 19.76
N LEU A 375 1.56 -2.44 18.93
CA LEU A 375 2.54 -1.38 19.04
C LEU A 375 2.76 -0.80 17.64
N PRO A 376 2.98 0.52 17.51
CA PRO A 376 2.89 1.23 16.24
C PRO A 376 3.96 0.78 15.22
N PHE A 377 3.59 0.66 13.94
CA PHE A 377 4.51 0.26 12.87
C PHE A 377 5.52 1.34 12.45
N GLN A 378 5.26 2.55 12.94
CA GLN A 378 5.97 3.78 12.68
C GLN A 378 6.34 4.42 14.01
N GLU A 379 7.40 5.22 14.02
CA GLU A 379 7.80 5.94 15.23
C GLU A 379 6.74 7.03 15.53
N PRO A 380 6.27 7.18 16.79
CA PRO A 380 5.66 8.45 17.20
C PRO A 380 6.74 9.52 17.06
N ASP A 381 6.44 10.60 16.34
CA ASP A 381 7.47 11.36 15.67
C ASP A 381 8.59 11.90 16.59
N THR A 382 9.84 11.82 16.11
CA THR A 382 11.02 12.54 16.63
C THR A 382 11.62 13.46 15.57
N MET A 383 10.94 13.67 14.45
CA MET A 383 11.38 14.56 13.37
C MET A 383 11.15 16.01 13.79
N LEU A 384 12.26 16.70 14.06
CA LEU A 384 12.29 18.14 14.30
C LEU A 384 11.72 18.90 13.09
N ARG A 385 10.83 19.85 13.44
CA ARG A 385 10.27 20.95 12.63
C ARG A 385 11.09 21.46 11.46
#